data_AF-A0A7W4D2P7-F1
#
_entry.id   AF-A0A7W4D2P7-F1
#
_cell.length_a   1.000
_cell.length_b   1.000
_cell.length_c   1.000
_cell.angle_alpha   90.00
_cell.angle_beta   90.00
_cell.angle_gamma   90.00
#
_symmetry.space_group_name_H-M   'P 1'
#
loop_
_entity.id
_entity.type
_entity.pdbx_description
1 polymer ?
#
loop_
_entity_poly.entity_id
_entity_poly.type
_entity_poly.pdbx_seq_one_letter_code
_entity_poly.pdbx_strand_id
1 'polypeptide(L)'
;MNAELWEGQATYRRSLEQVANDVLDAAGTGLDARAFVVGIPLDRDAGVVVEPARGHFDRAIVAQSTHLATRRFNKLLRDDDAAEISPTYLAALEARTRRRAVADKLDAAARAGGRIHFVGVGVTIGDHTVFPVLALQEDQWKELPQLPDDAGDDFLTARSFQEAVINSVLDVASRELDRQIPGSLVRIDPEFVLRSAADLFVSAVVARTGQELAFGALQAFDAVSAQPYEGRAGKGSLLLAPHGGEGTTTVMSLEHPVPIGRAQSLRKVLELSAGDLHLLCDGREVYGLGKLEEGASREHTFVARISGNGSWELWDGDVPFLRVDNGVAAMPRELLDEDEFSVTVDRVFPEVSARNARYLWQIARAALQQPHGTMLVVHPEAESEAQRLLPQAYAITPSRLGPEALSAATGIDGAVLVSPDGKCHAVGVILDGLATGTGDPSRGSRFSSAIRYLAGAGRGAMVIIVSEDGKIDLLPKTKRRVRRATVQRAVDRLVAAASDGEDGDRFLRADKAVEAIEFYLNQDQCDAVNAAREEVEGRQWDQARVRRQYVPIAPDPAMDDSYFVDRAHDPDAES
;
A
#
# COMPACT_ATOMS: atom_id res chain seq x y z
N MET A 1 4.09 -0.25 -40.27
CA MET A 1 3.80 -1.57 -39.68
C MET A 1 4.53 -1.64 -38.35
N ASN A 2 3.82 -1.88 -37.25
CA ASN A 2 4.45 -2.18 -35.96
C ASN A 2 5.25 -3.46 -36.12
N ALA A 3 6.55 -3.41 -35.85
CA ALA A 3 7.34 -4.63 -35.74
C ALA A 3 7.01 -5.25 -34.38
N GLU A 4 6.04 -6.16 -34.37
CA GLU A 4 5.85 -7.07 -33.24
C GLU A 4 7.04 -8.04 -33.23
N LEU A 5 7.70 -8.18 -32.08
CA LEU A 5 8.89 -9.03 -31.93
C LEU A 5 8.51 -10.51 -31.71
N TRP A 6 7.34 -10.76 -31.14
CA TRP A 6 6.74 -12.09 -30.99
C TRP A 6 5.21 -11.98 -30.96
N GLU A 7 4.51 -13.10 -31.21
CA GLU A 7 3.05 -13.13 -31.15
C GLU A 7 2.54 -12.90 -29.71
N GLY A 8 1.71 -11.89 -29.53
CA GLY A 8 1.06 -11.62 -28.24
C GLY A 8 1.78 -10.57 -27.38
N GLN A 9 2.72 -9.83 -27.96
CA GLN A 9 3.47 -8.77 -27.27
C GLN A 9 2.55 -7.70 -26.64
N ALA A 10 1.50 -7.30 -27.35
CA ALA A 10 0.53 -6.33 -26.83
C ALA A 10 -0.32 -6.89 -25.68
N THR A 11 -0.65 -8.18 -25.72
CA THR A 11 -1.36 -8.86 -24.62
C THR A 11 -0.47 -9.00 -23.40
N TYR A 12 0.80 -9.36 -23.59
CA TYR A 12 1.79 -9.42 -22.53
C TYR A 12 1.91 -8.07 -21.81
N ARG A 13 2.08 -6.98 -22.57
CA ARG A 13 2.15 -5.63 -22.00
C ARG A 13 0.91 -5.28 -21.18
N ARG A 14 -0.29 -5.50 -21.71
CA ARG A 14 -1.55 -5.18 -21.01
C ARG A 14 -1.68 -5.97 -19.71
N SER A 15 -1.30 -7.25 -19.73
CA SER A 15 -1.31 -8.07 -18.51
C SER A 15 -0.26 -7.66 -17.50
N LEU A 16 0.92 -7.21 -17.93
CA LEU A 16 1.93 -6.62 -17.05
C LEU A 16 1.41 -5.36 -16.37
N GLU A 17 0.75 -4.47 -17.13
CA GLU A 17 0.12 -3.26 -16.57
C GLU A 17 -0.95 -3.61 -15.52
N GLN A 18 -1.81 -4.59 -15.83
CA GLN A 18 -2.85 -5.05 -14.92
C GLN A 18 -2.26 -5.63 -13.63
N VAL A 19 -1.34 -6.60 -13.74
CA VAL A 19 -0.68 -7.23 -12.60
C VAL A 19 0.06 -6.20 -11.73
N ALA A 20 0.76 -5.24 -12.36
CA ALA A 20 1.45 -4.19 -11.63
C ALA A 20 0.47 -3.35 -10.79
N ASN A 21 -0.65 -2.93 -11.37
CA ASN A 21 -1.67 -2.16 -10.64
C ASN A 21 -2.32 -2.98 -9.54
N ASP A 22 -2.69 -4.24 -9.80
CA ASP A 22 -3.31 -5.11 -8.79
C ASP A 22 -2.39 -5.32 -7.57
N VAL A 23 -1.09 -5.50 -7.80
CA VAL A 23 -0.10 -5.67 -6.72
C VAL A 23 0.15 -4.35 -5.99
N LEU A 24 0.24 -3.22 -6.70
CA LEU A 24 0.43 -1.89 -6.08
C LEU A 24 -0.77 -1.47 -5.22
N ASP A 25 -1.98 -1.81 -5.66
CA ASP A 25 -3.22 -1.61 -4.92
C ASP A 25 -3.26 -2.50 -3.67
N ALA A 26 -2.91 -3.78 -3.80
CA ALA A 26 -2.80 -4.71 -2.68
C ALA A 26 -1.73 -4.29 -1.67
N ALA A 27 -0.59 -3.77 -2.16
CA ALA A 27 0.46 -3.15 -1.34
C ALA A 27 -0.01 -1.87 -0.63
N GLY A 28 -1.12 -1.25 -1.05
CA GLY A 28 -1.62 0.00 -0.48
C GLY A 28 -0.77 1.22 -0.83
N THR A 29 -0.10 1.21 -1.99
CA THR A 29 0.79 2.32 -2.41
C THR A 29 0.05 3.52 -2.99
N GLY A 30 -1.16 3.31 -3.56
CA GLY A 30 -1.91 4.35 -4.27
C GLY A 30 -1.25 4.79 -5.59
N LEU A 31 -0.34 4.00 -6.15
CA LEU A 31 0.38 4.30 -7.37
C LEU A 31 -0.26 3.64 -8.60
N ASP A 32 -0.29 4.35 -9.72
CA ASP A 32 -0.73 3.82 -11.02
C ASP A 32 0.47 3.55 -11.95
N ALA A 33 0.59 2.30 -12.39
CA ALA A 33 1.58 1.85 -13.34
C ALA A 33 1.09 1.94 -14.80
N ARG A 34 2.04 2.29 -15.69
CA ARG A 34 1.91 2.06 -17.14
C ARG A 34 2.98 1.11 -17.61
N ALA A 35 2.61 0.10 -18.36
CA ALA A 35 3.56 -0.86 -18.90
C ALA A 35 4.01 -0.50 -20.31
N PHE A 36 5.28 -0.76 -20.60
CA PHE A 36 5.86 -0.74 -21.93
C PHE A 36 6.68 -2.01 -22.16
N VAL A 37 6.85 -2.37 -23.41
CA VAL A 37 7.85 -3.36 -23.84
C VAL A 37 8.83 -2.63 -24.76
N VAL A 38 10.12 -2.73 -24.45
CA VAL A 38 11.18 -2.06 -25.20
C VAL A 38 12.17 -3.08 -25.73
N GLY A 39 12.27 -3.20 -27.06
CA GLY A 39 13.24 -4.02 -27.75
C GLY A 39 14.42 -3.19 -28.24
N ILE A 40 15.62 -3.47 -27.70
CA ILE A 40 16.88 -2.88 -28.15
C ILE A 40 17.54 -3.86 -29.11
N PRO A 41 17.88 -3.43 -30.34
CA PRO A 41 18.42 -4.33 -31.34
C PRO A 41 19.85 -4.78 -30.97
N LEU A 42 20.16 -6.04 -31.25
CA LEU A 42 21.51 -6.60 -31.15
C LEU A 42 22.41 -6.13 -32.30
N ASP A 43 21.82 -5.97 -33.49
CA ASP A 43 22.46 -5.40 -34.67
C ASP A 43 22.14 -3.89 -34.80
N ARG A 44 23.14 -3.07 -35.14
CA ARG A 44 22.99 -1.61 -35.23
C ARG A 44 22.11 -1.16 -36.40
N ASP A 45 21.91 -2.04 -37.39
CA ASP A 45 21.09 -1.74 -38.57
C ASP A 45 19.58 -1.92 -38.29
N ALA A 46 19.21 -2.64 -37.22
CA ALA A 46 17.83 -2.76 -36.76
C ALA A 46 17.42 -1.58 -35.86
N GLY A 47 16.13 -1.27 -35.83
CA GLY A 47 15.57 -0.17 -35.03
C GLY A 47 15.12 -0.61 -33.64
N VAL A 48 15.08 0.35 -32.70
CA VAL A 48 14.42 0.17 -31.40
C VAL A 48 12.92 -0.03 -31.60
N VAL A 49 12.37 -1.05 -30.94
CA VAL A 49 10.94 -1.35 -30.91
C VAL A 49 10.38 -0.93 -29.56
N VAL A 50 9.20 -0.30 -29.57
CA VAL A 50 8.46 0.08 -28.37
C VAL A 50 7.01 -0.31 -28.56
N GLU A 51 6.43 -0.98 -27.56
CA GLU A 51 5.01 -1.27 -27.46
C GLU A 51 4.45 -0.59 -26.20
N PRO A 52 3.40 0.26 -26.31
CA PRO A 52 2.70 0.64 -27.55
C PRO A 52 3.56 1.53 -28.46
N ALA A 53 3.36 1.39 -29.78
CA ALA A 53 4.20 2.07 -30.79
C ALA A 53 3.99 3.59 -30.93
N ARG A 54 3.20 4.22 -30.06
CA ARG A 54 2.66 5.59 -30.18
C ARG A 54 3.66 6.72 -29.91
N GLY A 55 4.94 6.49 -30.20
CA GLY A 55 5.97 7.53 -30.14
C GLY A 55 6.18 8.13 -28.74
N HIS A 56 5.99 7.34 -27.68
CA HIS A 56 6.19 7.77 -26.29
C HIS A 56 7.63 8.20 -26.00
N PHE A 57 8.58 7.58 -26.71
CA PHE A 57 10.00 7.81 -26.55
C PHE A 57 10.63 8.24 -27.88
N ASP A 58 11.62 9.12 -27.80
CA ASP A 58 12.60 9.26 -28.87
C ASP A 58 13.49 8.02 -28.96
N ARG A 59 13.23 7.19 -29.98
CA ARG A 59 13.93 5.92 -30.21
C ARG A 59 15.44 6.11 -30.46
N ALA A 60 15.88 7.26 -30.98
CA ALA A 60 17.29 7.52 -31.21
C ALA A 60 18.05 7.73 -29.88
N ILE A 61 17.38 8.30 -28.87
CA ILE A 61 17.93 8.44 -27.51
C ILE A 61 17.96 7.07 -26.82
N VAL A 62 16.88 6.29 -26.93
CA VAL A 62 16.80 4.94 -26.35
C VAL A 62 17.89 4.01 -26.92
N ALA A 63 18.19 4.09 -28.21
CA ALA A 63 19.25 3.30 -28.85
C ALA A 63 20.65 3.50 -28.24
N GLN A 64 20.89 4.63 -27.56
CA GLN A 64 22.16 4.92 -26.90
C GLN A 64 22.35 4.18 -25.57
N SER A 65 21.32 3.49 -25.07
CA SER A 65 21.36 2.72 -23.82
C SER A 65 22.43 1.63 -23.84
N THR A 66 22.62 0.93 -24.97
CA THR A 66 23.68 -0.08 -25.13
C THR A 66 25.06 0.51 -24.88
N HIS A 67 25.36 1.68 -25.46
CA HIS A 67 26.65 2.34 -25.25
C HIS A 67 26.85 2.79 -23.80
N LEU A 68 25.79 3.34 -23.18
CA LEU A 68 25.82 3.74 -21.77
C LEU A 68 26.04 2.53 -20.84
N ALA A 69 25.37 1.41 -21.11
CA ALA A 69 25.51 0.16 -20.36
C ALA A 69 26.95 -0.36 -20.42
N THR A 70 27.51 -0.51 -21.62
CA THR A 70 28.90 -0.99 -21.79
C THR A 70 29.91 -0.07 -21.09
N ARG A 71 29.74 1.25 -21.18
CA ARG A 71 30.61 2.20 -20.48
C ARG A 71 30.55 2.03 -18.96
N ARG A 72 29.36 1.84 -18.39
CA ARG A 72 29.17 1.65 -16.94
C ARG A 72 29.72 0.32 -16.47
N PHE A 73 29.42 -0.76 -17.18
CA PHE A 73 29.93 -2.10 -16.88
C PHE A 73 31.47 -2.12 -16.88
N ASN A 74 32.09 -1.57 -17.93
CA ASN A 74 33.56 -1.48 -18.00
C ASN A 74 34.19 -0.59 -16.93
N LYS A 75 33.42 0.35 -16.34
CA LYS A 75 33.90 1.14 -15.21
C LYS A 75 33.90 0.29 -13.94
N LEU A 76 32.79 -0.40 -13.64
CA LEU A 76 32.68 -1.27 -12.46
C LEU A 76 33.73 -2.39 -12.47
N LEU A 77 33.98 -3.01 -13.63
CA LEU A 77 35.05 -4.01 -13.78
C LEU A 77 36.46 -3.51 -13.48
N ARG A 78 36.69 -2.19 -13.49
CA ARG A 78 37.99 -1.60 -13.12
C ARG A 78 38.06 -1.23 -11.65
N ASP A 79 36.91 -1.00 -11.03
CA ASP A 79 36.78 -0.54 -9.65
C ASP A 79 36.74 -1.74 -8.68
N ASP A 80 36.11 -2.86 -9.08
CA ASP A 80 36.22 -4.16 -8.40
C ASP A 80 37.50 -4.88 -8.84
N ASP A 81 38.41 -5.22 -7.93
CA ASP A 81 39.62 -6.01 -8.21
C ASP A 81 39.24 -7.36 -8.85
N ALA A 82 39.19 -7.38 -10.18
CA ALA A 82 38.49 -8.36 -11.02
C ALA A 82 39.06 -9.79 -11.05
N ALA A 83 39.96 -10.14 -10.13
CA ALA A 83 40.71 -11.39 -10.16
C ALA A 83 39.93 -12.62 -9.63
N GLU A 84 38.85 -12.43 -8.86
CA GLU A 84 38.09 -13.54 -8.23
C GLU A 84 36.57 -13.49 -8.48
N ILE A 85 36.12 -12.79 -9.52
CA ILE A 85 34.70 -12.61 -9.78
C ILE A 85 34.11 -13.82 -10.54
N SER A 86 33.13 -14.48 -9.93
CA SER A 86 32.39 -15.60 -10.54
C SER A 86 31.69 -15.18 -11.84
N PRO A 87 31.64 -16.03 -12.89
CA PRO A 87 30.88 -15.75 -14.12
C PRO A 87 29.42 -15.37 -13.87
N THR A 88 28.78 -15.96 -12.85
CA THR A 88 27.40 -15.66 -12.47
C THR A 88 27.25 -14.23 -11.97
N TYR A 89 28.21 -13.76 -11.18
CA TYR A 89 28.23 -12.39 -10.67
C TYR A 89 28.40 -11.40 -11.82
N LEU A 90 29.33 -11.66 -12.74
CA LEU A 90 29.56 -10.79 -13.90
C LEU A 90 28.31 -10.66 -14.77
N ALA A 91 27.60 -11.76 -15.01
CA ALA A 91 26.34 -11.74 -15.75
C ALA A 91 25.25 -10.93 -15.03
N ALA A 92 25.14 -11.06 -13.71
CA ALA A 92 24.19 -10.27 -12.91
C ALA A 92 24.53 -8.78 -12.94
N LEU A 93 25.81 -8.42 -12.82
CA LEU A 93 26.30 -7.05 -12.90
C LEU A 93 26.04 -6.44 -14.29
N GLU A 94 26.27 -7.20 -15.36
CA GLU A 94 25.99 -6.76 -16.72
C GLU A 94 24.48 -6.54 -16.94
N ALA A 95 23.63 -7.46 -16.49
CA ALA A 95 22.18 -7.32 -16.57
C ALA A 95 21.69 -6.06 -15.80
N ARG A 96 22.24 -5.82 -14.60
CA ARG A 96 21.92 -4.64 -13.77
C ARG A 96 22.35 -3.33 -14.43
N THR A 97 23.56 -3.27 -14.98
CA THR A 97 24.05 -2.06 -15.67
C THR A 97 23.25 -1.77 -16.94
N ARG A 98 22.88 -2.82 -17.70
CA ARG A 98 22.01 -2.71 -18.86
C ARG A 98 20.64 -2.14 -18.48
N ARG A 99 19.91 -2.77 -17.55
CA ARG A 99 18.56 -2.29 -17.16
C ARG A 99 18.59 -0.84 -16.69
N ARG A 100 19.60 -0.43 -15.92
CA ARG A 100 19.73 0.95 -15.44
C ARG A 100 20.03 1.93 -16.58
N ALA A 101 20.88 1.54 -17.53
CA ALA A 101 21.14 2.36 -18.71
C ALA A 101 19.91 2.52 -19.61
N VAL A 102 19.06 1.49 -19.71
CA VAL A 102 17.77 1.59 -20.41
C VAL A 102 16.82 2.53 -19.67
N ALA A 103 16.67 2.39 -18.35
CA ALA A 103 15.84 3.27 -17.52
C ALA A 103 16.21 4.75 -17.72
N ASP A 104 17.49 5.10 -17.53
CA ASP A 104 17.97 6.47 -17.67
C ASP A 104 17.74 7.04 -19.09
N LYS A 105 17.83 6.19 -20.11
CA LYS A 105 17.57 6.62 -21.50
C LYS A 105 16.09 6.72 -21.81
N LEU A 106 15.22 5.95 -21.16
CA LEU A 106 13.77 6.13 -21.24
C LEU A 106 13.34 7.42 -20.57
N ASP A 107 13.87 7.73 -19.38
CA ASP A 107 13.63 9.01 -18.70
C ASP A 107 14.04 10.19 -19.59
N ALA A 108 15.22 10.13 -20.22
CA ALA A 108 15.70 11.17 -21.12
C ALA A 108 14.95 11.24 -22.47
N ALA A 109 14.36 10.13 -22.93
CA ALA A 109 13.68 10.04 -24.22
C ALA A 109 12.18 10.32 -24.14
N ALA A 110 11.60 10.34 -22.93
CA ALA A 110 10.17 10.48 -22.71
C ALA A 110 9.67 11.83 -23.26
N ARG A 111 8.67 11.78 -24.16
CA ARG A 111 8.07 13.00 -24.74
C ARG A 111 7.05 13.65 -23.82
N ALA A 112 6.54 12.92 -22.83
CA ALA A 112 5.71 13.44 -21.76
C ALA A 112 6.49 13.29 -20.44
N GLY A 113 6.71 14.41 -19.75
CA GLY A 113 7.43 14.43 -18.48
C GLY A 113 6.59 13.93 -17.30
N GLY A 114 7.18 13.97 -16.10
CA GLY A 114 6.52 13.61 -14.84
C GLY A 114 6.36 12.10 -14.63
N ARG A 115 7.22 11.30 -15.26
CA ARG A 115 7.27 9.85 -15.07
C ARG A 115 8.69 9.37 -14.84
N ILE A 116 8.80 8.37 -14.00
CA ILE A 116 10.02 7.58 -13.78
C ILE A 116 9.84 6.19 -14.37
N HIS A 117 10.91 5.62 -14.93
CA HIS A 117 10.86 4.32 -15.60
C HIS A 117 11.67 3.27 -14.84
N PHE A 118 11.02 2.15 -14.53
CA PHE A 118 11.64 0.95 -13.96
C PHE A 118 11.73 -0.11 -15.05
N VAL A 119 12.89 -0.74 -15.15
CA VAL A 119 13.22 -1.69 -16.21
C VAL A 119 13.60 -3.04 -15.61
N GLY A 120 12.95 -4.09 -16.08
CA GLY A 120 13.23 -5.47 -15.71
C GLY A 120 14.48 -6.03 -16.39
N VAL A 121 14.71 -7.33 -16.22
CA VAL A 121 15.84 -8.00 -16.87
C VAL A 121 15.54 -8.18 -18.36
N GLY A 122 16.53 -7.87 -19.19
CA GLY A 122 16.40 -8.01 -20.65
C GLY A 122 16.54 -9.46 -21.10
N VAL A 123 15.64 -9.91 -21.97
CA VAL A 123 15.63 -11.26 -22.56
C VAL A 123 15.87 -11.16 -24.07
N THR A 124 16.66 -12.07 -24.63
CA THR A 124 16.90 -12.07 -26.09
C THR A 124 15.74 -12.73 -26.82
N ILE A 125 15.06 -11.99 -27.69
CA ILE A 125 13.97 -12.46 -28.54
C ILE A 125 14.28 -12.05 -29.98
N GLY A 126 14.57 -13.02 -30.85
CA GLY A 126 15.05 -12.76 -32.20
C GLY A 126 16.34 -11.93 -32.16
N ASP A 127 16.38 -10.83 -32.92
CA ASP A 127 17.54 -9.94 -33.02
C ASP A 127 17.49 -8.76 -32.02
N HIS A 128 16.70 -8.88 -30.95
CA HIS A 128 16.52 -7.83 -29.95
C HIS A 128 16.71 -8.36 -28.53
N THR A 129 17.28 -7.53 -27.65
CA THR A 129 17.10 -7.66 -26.21
C THR A 129 15.84 -6.90 -25.79
N VAL A 130 14.86 -7.63 -25.27
CA VAL A 130 13.53 -7.13 -24.90
C VAL A 130 13.43 -6.93 -23.41
N PHE A 131 12.96 -5.77 -23.00
CA PHE A 131 12.81 -5.36 -21.61
C PHE A 131 11.34 -5.09 -21.28
N PRO A 132 10.79 -5.69 -20.20
CA PRO A 132 9.56 -5.20 -19.60
C PRO A 132 9.85 -3.91 -18.83
N VAL A 133 8.96 -2.94 -18.94
CA VAL A 133 9.12 -1.61 -18.35
C VAL A 133 7.84 -1.19 -17.66
N LEU A 134 7.96 -0.64 -16.47
CA LEU A 134 6.86 0.02 -15.75
C LEU A 134 7.20 1.50 -15.55
N ALA A 135 6.24 2.38 -15.81
CA ALA A 135 6.37 3.82 -15.60
C ALA A 135 5.36 4.33 -14.58
N LEU A 136 5.83 5.07 -13.59
CA LEU A 136 5.03 5.63 -12.49
C LEU A 136 5.02 7.16 -12.55
N GLN A 137 4.05 7.81 -11.91
CA GLN A 137 4.07 9.27 -11.74
C GLN A 137 5.18 9.67 -10.77
N GLU A 138 6.03 10.59 -11.19
CA GLU A 138 7.23 10.98 -10.42
C GLU A 138 6.87 11.68 -9.11
N ASP A 139 5.88 12.57 -9.11
CA ASP A 139 5.48 13.33 -7.92
C ASP A 139 4.95 12.41 -6.82
N GLN A 140 4.02 11.51 -7.17
CA GLN A 140 3.47 10.51 -6.24
C GLN A 140 4.55 9.57 -5.71
N TRP A 141 5.51 9.19 -6.56
CA TRP A 141 6.61 8.34 -6.14
C TRP A 141 7.50 9.00 -5.09
N LYS A 142 7.81 10.30 -5.28
CA LYS A 142 8.66 11.07 -4.36
C LYS A 142 8.02 11.34 -3.00
N GLU A 143 6.70 11.29 -2.91
CA GLU A 143 5.96 11.42 -1.65
C GLU A 143 6.10 10.18 -0.75
N LEU A 144 6.44 9.01 -1.33
CA LEU A 144 6.56 7.76 -0.58
C LEU A 144 7.94 7.61 0.09
N PRO A 145 7.99 6.98 1.29
CA PRO A 145 9.24 6.72 2.00
C PRO A 145 10.27 5.97 1.16
N GLN A 146 11.49 6.50 1.10
CA GLN A 146 12.63 5.92 0.38
C GLN A 146 13.89 6.08 1.21
N LEU A 147 14.69 5.01 1.24
CA LEU A 147 16.02 5.04 1.79
C LEU A 147 16.93 5.92 0.91
N PRO A 148 17.97 6.55 1.49
CA PRO A 148 18.98 7.27 0.73
C PRO A 148 19.60 6.41 -0.38
N ASP A 149 20.04 7.06 -1.45
CA ASP A 149 20.75 6.41 -2.54
C ASP A 149 22.21 6.18 -2.14
N ASP A 150 22.47 5.05 -1.50
CA ASP A 150 23.81 4.58 -1.15
C ASP A 150 24.47 3.92 -2.37
N ALA A 151 25.07 4.75 -3.21
CA ALA A 151 25.73 4.35 -4.46
C ALA A 151 26.85 3.29 -4.31
N GLY A 152 27.19 2.88 -3.08
CA GLY A 152 28.18 1.84 -2.77
C GLY A 152 27.59 0.45 -2.51
N ASP A 153 26.27 0.29 -2.43
CA ASP A 153 25.65 -1.01 -2.18
C ASP A 153 25.20 -1.67 -3.49
N ASP A 154 26.11 -2.43 -4.09
CA ASP A 154 25.91 -2.99 -5.42
C ASP A 154 24.93 -4.18 -5.47
N PHE A 155 24.45 -4.67 -4.33
CA PHE A 155 23.62 -5.87 -4.25
C PHE A 155 22.26 -5.69 -3.56
N LEU A 156 22.02 -4.57 -2.86
CA LEU A 156 20.76 -4.32 -2.16
C LEU A 156 19.83 -3.39 -2.96
N THR A 157 19.05 -4.02 -3.83
CA THR A 157 18.50 -3.44 -5.06
C THR A 157 17.18 -2.67 -4.95
N ALA A 158 16.60 -2.51 -3.74
CA ALA A 158 15.40 -1.72 -3.54
C ALA A 158 15.58 -0.72 -2.38
N ARG A 159 15.29 0.57 -2.63
CA ARG A 159 15.36 1.63 -1.61
C ARG A 159 14.07 1.78 -0.82
N SER A 160 13.05 1.00 -1.16
CA SER A 160 11.74 1.05 -0.50
C SER A 160 10.96 -0.23 -0.75
N PHE A 161 9.92 -0.47 0.05
CA PHE A 161 9.02 -1.61 -0.17
C PHE A 161 8.32 -1.52 -1.53
N GLN A 162 7.80 -0.35 -1.90
CA GLN A 162 7.16 -0.14 -3.20
C GLN A 162 8.14 -0.35 -4.38
N GLU A 163 9.42 -0.02 -4.23
CA GLU A 163 10.44 -0.34 -5.25
C GLU A 163 10.69 -1.84 -5.35
N ALA A 164 10.74 -2.55 -4.22
CA ALA A 164 10.86 -4.01 -4.20
C ALA A 164 9.64 -4.69 -4.84
N VAL A 165 8.44 -4.13 -4.68
CA VAL A 165 7.21 -4.59 -5.35
C VAL A 165 7.34 -4.45 -6.87
N ILE A 166 7.73 -3.28 -7.36
CA ILE A 166 7.92 -3.02 -8.79
C ILE A 166 8.98 -3.96 -9.38
N ASN A 167 10.13 -4.10 -8.71
CA ASN A 167 11.19 -5.01 -9.14
C ASN A 167 10.70 -6.47 -9.18
N SER A 168 9.93 -6.90 -8.17
CA SER A 168 9.39 -8.26 -8.11
C SER A 168 8.38 -8.54 -9.24
N VAL A 169 7.52 -7.57 -9.59
CA VAL A 169 6.63 -7.66 -10.76
C VAL A 169 7.44 -7.75 -12.06
N LEU A 170 8.47 -6.92 -12.21
CA LEU A 170 9.34 -6.93 -13.38
C LEU A 170 10.15 -8.22 -13.51
N ASP A 171 10.56 -8.84 -12.42
CA ASP A 171 11.24 -10.14 -12.42
C ASP A 171 10.32 -11.26 -12.92
N VAL A 172 9.06 -11.28 -12.45
CA VAL A 172 8.04 -12.20 -12.96
C VAL A 172 7.82 -11.98 -14.45
N ALA A 173 7.70 -10.72 -14.86
CA ALA A 173 7.52 -10.35 -16.26
C ALA A 173 8.70 -10.83 -17.12
N SER A 174 9.94 -10.65 -16.64
CA SER A 174 11.15 -11.06 -17.34
C SER A 174 11.23 -12.58 -17.49
N ARG A 175 10.85 -13.33 -16.45
CA ARG A 175 10.79 -14.81 -16.49
C ARG A 175 9.75 -15.32 -17.49
N GLU A 176 8.62 -14.64 -17.62
CA GLU A 176 7.62 -15.00 -18.64
C GLU A 176 8.11 -14.75 -20.08
N LEU A 177 9.00 -13.76 -20.29
CA LEU A 177 9.65 -13.54 -21.58
C LEU A 177 10.72 -14.59 -21.89
N ASP A 178 11.45 -15.07 -20.88
CA ASP A 178 12.57 -16.02 -21.01
C ASP A 178 12.15 -17.47 -21.26
N ARG A 179 10.85 -17.71 -21.46
CA ARG A 179 10.33 -19.02 -21.86
C ARG A 179 10.79 -19.37 -23.27
N GLN A 180 10.87 -20.67 -23.57
CA GLN A 180 11.22 -21.16 -24.91
C GLN A 180 10.37 -20.52 -26.01
N ILE A 181 9.09 -20.28 -25.71
CA ILE A 181 8.21 -19.40 -26.50
C ILE A 181 7.83 -18.26 -25.56
N PRO A 182 8.19 -17.00 -25.87
CA PRO A 182 7.87 -15.86 -25.01
C PRO A 182 6.38 -15.83 -24.67
N GLY A 183 6.08 -15.66 -23.37
CA GLY A 183 4.71 -15.63 -22.89
C GLY A 183 3.93 -14.45 -23.49
N SER A 184 2.65 -14.69 -23.80
CA SER A 184 1.71 -13.63 -24.20
C SER A 184 0.98 -13.01 -23.02
N LEU A 185 1.23 -13.49 -21.79
CA LEU A 185 0.47 -13.10 -20.62
C LEU A 185 1.26 -13.27 -19.33
N VAL A 186 1.33 -12.20 -18.54
CA VAL A 186 1.85 -12.20 -17.17
C VAL A 186 0.68 -12.50 -16.23
N ARG A 187 0.80 -13.56 -15.43
CA ARG A 187 -0.13 -13.86 -14.34
C ARG A 187 0.64 -14.26 -13.10
N ILE A 188 0.32 -13.63 -11.99
CA ILE A 188 0.82 -14.05 -10.68
C ILE A 188 -0.14 -13.61 -9.59
N ASP A 189 -0.14 -14.37 -8.50
CA ASP A 189 -0.86 -14.02 -7.28
C ASP A 189 -0.21 -12.79 -6.61
N PRO A 190 -0.95 -11.70 -6.38
CA PRO A 190 -0.42 -10.51 -5.72
C PRO A 190 0.23 -10.80 -4.36
N GLU A 191 -0.35 -11.68 -3.54
CA GLU A 191 0.20 -11.97 -2.20
C GLU A 191 1.59 -12.60 -2.26
N PHE A 192 1.84 -13.45 -3.27
CA PHE A 192 3.16 -14.02 -3.52
C PHE A 192 4.18 -12.93 -3.87
N VAL A 193 3.81 -11.99 -4.74
CA VAL A 193 4.68 -10.87 -5.12
C VAL A 193 4.98 -9.99 -3.92
N LEU A 194 3.98 -9.66 -3.10
CA LEU A 194 4.15 -8.84 -1.90
C LEU A 194 5.08 -9.50 -0.89
N ARG A 195 4.96 -10.81 -0.66
CA ARG A 195 5.86 -11.56 0.21
C ARG A 195 7.30 -11.55 -0.31
N SER A 196 7.49 -11.78 -1.61
CA SER A 196 8.81 -11.74 -2.24
C SER A 196 9.43 -10.34 -2.15
N ALA A 197 8.64 -9.30 -2.39
CA ALA A 197 9.08 -7.90 -2.29
C ALA A 197 9.46 -7.52 -0.86
N ALA A 198 8.69 -7.96 0.14
CA ALA A 198 9.00 -7.74 1.54
C ALA A 198 10.32 -8.42 1.93
N ASP A 199 10.55 -9.66 1.47
CA ASP A 199 11.78 -10.39 1.74
C ASP A 199 13.00 -9.68 1.15
N LEU A 200 12.89 -9.22 -0.10
CA LEU A 200 13.92 -8.42 -0.77
C LEU A 200 14.21 -7.11 -0.03
N PHE A 201 13.17 -6.37 0.36
CA PHE A 201 13.33 -5.09 1.03
C PHE A 201 13.90 -5.24 2.45
N VAL A 202 13.40 -6.21 3.23
CA VAL A 202 13.94 -6.50 4.57
C VAL A 202 15.38 -6.98 4.48
N SER A 203 15.73 -7.82 3.51
CA SER A 203 17.11 -8.24 3.28
C SER A 203 18.00 -7.04 2.89
N ALA A 204 17.48 -6.12 2.07
CA ALA A 204 18.15 -4.87 1.72
C ALA A 204 18.36 -3.94 2.92
N VAL A 205 17.46 -3.93 3.89
CA VAL A 205 17.60 -3.17 5.12
C VAL A 205 18.63 -3.82 6.04
N VAL A 206 18.57 -5.15 6.19
CA VAL A 206 19.50 -5.88 7.05
C VAL A 206 20.91 -5.87 6.50
N ALA A 207 21.14 -5.99 5.20
CA ALA A 207 22.52 -5.97 4.71
C ALA A 207 23.20 -4.59 4.86
N ARG A 208 22.43 -3.50 4.97
CA ARG A 208 22.94 -2.17 5.37
C ARG A 208 23.46 -2.12 6.81
N THR A 209 23.13 -3.09 7.67
CA THR A 209 23.74 -3.22 9.01
C THR A 209 25.12 -3.88 8.98
N GLY A 210 25.67 -4.13 7.78
CA GLY A 210 26.98 -4.77 7.59
C GLY A 210 26.92 -6.29 7.43
N GLN A 211 25.74 -6.88 7.22
CA GLN A 211 25.58 -8.31 7.00
C GLN A 211 25.57 -8.69 5.53
N GLU A 212 26.60 -9.39 5.06
CA GLU A 212 26.70 -9.82 3.66
C GLU A 212 25.67 -10.90 3.26
N LEU A 213 25.11 -11.64 4.23
CA LEU A 213 24.13 -12.72 4.02
C LEU A 213 22.83 -12.46 4.79
N ALA A 214 22.17 -11.35 4.46
CA ALA A 214 20.99 -10.81 5.12
C ALA A 214 19.66 -11.54 4.83
N PHE A 215 19.65 -12.87 4.79
CA PHE A 215 18.45 -13.66 4.51
C PHE A 215 17.76 -14.16 5.80
N GLY A 216 16.45 -14.35 5.77
CA GLY A 216 15.71 -15.02 6.85
C GLY A 216 15.08 -14.09 7.89
N ALA A 217 15.39 -12.78 7.85
CA ALA A 217 14.91 -11.83 8.84
C ALA A 217 13.39 -11.60 8.79
N LEU A 218 12.81 -11.51 7.58
CA LEU A 218 11.35 -11.44 7.39
C LEU A 218 10.66 -12.62 8.10
N GLN A 219 11.12 -13.84 7.84
CA GLN A 219 10.54 -15.06 8.39
C GLN A 219 10.75 -15.14 9.91
N ALA A 220 11.87 -14.63 10.43
CA ALA A 220 12.10 -14.54 11.87
C ALA A 220 11.12 -13.56 12.54
N PHE A 221 10.85 -12.41 11.93
CA PHE A 221 9.90 -11.41 12.46
C PHE A 221 8.44 -11.90 12.37
N ASP A 222 8.07 -12.56 11.27
CA ASP A 222 6.78 -13.25 11.15
C ASP A 222 6.63 -14.33 12.23
N ALA A 223 7.65 -15.17 12.44
CA ALA A 223 7.58 -16.25 13.41
C ALA A 223 7.51 -15.74 14.86
N VAL A 224 8.27 -14.70 15.22
CA VAL A 224 8.24 -14.16 16.59
C VAL A 224 6.96 -13.38 16.88
N SER A 225 6.41 -12.65 15.90
CA SER A 225 5.16 -11.90 16.06
C SER A 225 3.95 -12.83 16.24
N ALA A 226 3.97 -14.02 15.63
CA ALA A 226 2.92 -15.02 15.78
C ALA A 226 3.01 -15.86 17.07
N GLN A 227 4.11 -15.79 17.83
CA GLN A 227 4.30 -16.63 19.02
C GLN A 227 3.75 -15.99 20.31
N PRO A 228 2.80 -16.65 21.00
CA PRO A 228 2.42 -16.25 22.35
C PRO A 228 3.52 -16.62 23.35
N TYR A 229 3.63 -15.87 24.43
CA TYR A 229 4.44 -16.22 25.60
C TYR A 229 3.60 -16.03 26.86
N GLU A 230 3.52 -17.07 27.70
CA GLU A 230 2.66 -17.09 28.89
C GLU A 230 1.19 -16.71 28.58
N GLY A 231 0.72 -17.04 27.37
CA GLY A 231 -0.64 -16.73 26.90
C GLY A 231 -0.84 -15.28 26.42
N ARG A 232 0.20 -14.44 26.44
CA ARG A 232 0.16 -13.05 25.96
C ARG A 232 0.82 -12.90 24.58
N ALA A 233 0.27 -12.01 23.76
CA ALA A 233 0.88 -11.60 22.50
C ALA A 233 2.26 -10.99 22.75
N GLY A 234 3.25 -11.34 21.91
CA GLY A 234 4.59 -10.75 22.00
C GLY A 234 4.63 -9.34 21.48
N LYS A 235 4.89 -8.39 22.38
CA LYS A 235 5.17 -6.99 22.04
C LYS A 235 6.62 -6.69 22.35
N GLY A 236 7.27 -5.94 21.47
CA GLY A 236 8.65 -5.55 21.67
C GLY A 236 9.29 -4.98 20.42
N SER A 237 10.60 -4.77 20.46
CA SER A 237 11.32 -4.18 19.33
C SER A 237 12.77 -4.59 19.25
N LEU A 238 13.26 -4.64 18.01
CA LEU A 238 14.66 -4.90 17.67
C LEU A 238 15.23 -3.67 16.95
N LEU A 239 16.38 -3.19 17.42
CA LEU A 239 17.19 -2.19 16.75
C LEU A 239 18.19 -2.92 15.85
N LEU A 240 17.98 -2.82 14.54
CA LEU A 240 18.86 -3.32 13.50
C LEU A 240 20.00 -2.33 13.32
N ALA A 241 21.19 -2.69 13.81
CA ALA A 241 22.38 -1.85 13.77
C ALA A 241 23.64 -2.71 13.68
N PRO A 242 24.73 -2.22 13.07
CA PRO A 242 26.01 -2.90 13.09
C PRO A 242 26.48 -3.18 14.53
N HIS A 243 27.12 -4.33 14.73
CA HIS A 243 27.62 -4.68 16.05
C HIS A 243 28.71 -3.70 16.50
N GLY A 244 28.46 -2.97 17.60
CA GLY A 244 29.38 -1.94 18.09
C GLY A 244 29.39 -0.65 17.24
N GLY A 245 28.38 -0.44 16.40
CA GLY A 245 28.24 0.79 15.60
C GLY A 245 28.10 2.04 16.48
N GLU A 246 28.61 3.16 15.96
CA GLU A 246 28.43 4.48 16.59
C GLU A 246 26.93 4.82 16.70
N GLY A 247 26.52 5.46 17.79
CA GLY A 247 25.13 5.90 17.98
C GLY A 247 24.19 4.92 18.69
N THR A 248 24.71 3.79 19.20
CA THR A 248 23.95 2.88 20.06
C THR A 248 24.59 2.76 21.45
N THR A 249 23.79 2.94 22.49
CA THR A 249 24.23 2.66 23.87
C THR A 249 23.80 1.25 24.25
N THR A 250 24.76 0.38 24.54
CA THR A 250 24.48 -0.96 25.06
C THR A 250 24.29 -0.89 26.57
N VAL A 251 23.09 -1.27 27.04
CA VAL A 251 22.73 -1.33 28.46
C VAL A 251 23.07 -2.70 29.04
N MET A 252 22.89 -3.75 28.24
CA MET A 252 23.20 -5.13 28.61
C MET A 252 23.71 -5.89 27.38
N SER A 253 24.83 -6.59 27.52
CA SER A 253 25.34 -7.50 26.48
C SER A 253 24.97 -8.94 26.81
N LEU A 254 24.63 -9.72 25.80
CA LEU A 254 24.45 -11.17 25.93
C LEU A 254 25.81 -11.84 25.72
N GLU A 255 26.24 -12.63 26.70
CA GLU A 255 27.45 -13.45 26.56
C GLU A 255 27.32 -14.48 25.42
N HIS A 256 26.10 -14.96 25.20
CA HIS A 256 25.74 -15.86 24.12
C HIS A 256 24.61 -15.22 23.28
N PRO A 257 24.92 -14.63 22.11
CA PRO A 257 23.92 -14.06 21.23
C PRO A 257 22.81 -15.05 20.85
N VAL A 258 21.61 -14.51 20.59
CA VAL A 258 20.42 -15.29 20.25
C VAL A 258 20.15 -15.17 18.75
N PRO A 259 20.29 -16.26 17.96
CA PRO A 259 19.95 -16.22 16.54
C PRO A 259 18.48 -15.86 16.31
N ILE A 260 18.20 -14.91 15.42
CA ILE A 260 16.83 -14.42 15.19
C ILE A 260 15.92 -15.52 14.63
N GLY A 261 16.47 -16.47 13.86
CA GLY A 261 15.73 -17.61 13.33
C GLY A 261 15.23 -18.59 14.41
N ARG A 262 15.69 -18.49 15.66
CA ARG A 262 15.18 -19.30 16.78
C ARG A 262 14.02 -18.59 17.46
N ALA A 263 12.86 -18.60 16.81
CA ALA A 263 11.68 -17.83 17.22
C ALA A 263 11.31 -17.99 18.71
N GLN A 264 11.38 -19.20 19.29
CA GLN A 264 11.08 -19.40 20.72
C GLN A 264 12.08 -18.69 21.66
N SER A 265 13.37 -18.69 21.31
CA SER A 265 14.40 -18.01 22.08
C SER A 265 14.32 -16.51 21.87
N LEU A 266 14.15 -16.07 20.62
CA LEU A 266 13.96 -14.66 20.28
C LEU A 266 12.75 -14.08 21.01
N ARG A 267 11.64 -14.82 21.03
CA ARG A 267 10.42 -14.45 21.74
C ARG A 267 10.67 -14.23 23.23
N LYS A 268 11.44 -15.10 23.88
CA LYS A 268 11.78 -14.94 25.31
C LYS A 268 12.56 -13.67 25.59
N VAL A 269 13.60 -13.39 24.78
CA VAL A 269 14.40 -12.17 24.99
C VAL A 269 13.67 -10.90 24.58
N LEU A 270 12.68 -10.99 23.68
CA LEU A 270 11.83 -9.85 23.29
C LEU A 270 11.12 -9.19 24.48
N GLU A 271 10.82 -9.95 25.54
CA GLU A 271 10.24 -9.44 26.79
C GLU A 271 11.15 -8.42 27.51
N LEU A 272 12.46 -8.39 27.19
CA LEU A 272 13.39 -7.41 27.74
C LEU A 272 13.24 -6.03 27.08
N SER A 273 12.65 -5.96 25.89
CA SER A 273 12.43 -4.69 25.19
C SER A 273 11.16 -4.00 25.73
N ALA A 274 11.31 -2.76 26.16
CA ALA A 274 10.22 -1.95 26.72
C ALA A 274 10.58 -0.47 26.68
N GLY A 275 9.60 0.38 26.38
CA GLY A 275 9.82 1.82 26.28
C GLY A 275 10.84 2.16 25.19
N ASP A 276 11.96 2.75 25.58
CA ASP A 276 13.07 3.14 24.71
C ASP A 276 14.19 2.07 24.63
N LEU A 277 14.03 0.94 25.32
CA LEU A 277 14.96 -0.20 25.25
C LEU A 277 14.57 -1.14 24.11
N HIS A 278 15.52 -1.38 23.21
CA HIS A 278 15.41 -2.27 22.06
C HIS A 278 16.39 -3.44 22.20
N LEU A 279 16.02 -4.61 21.66
CA LEU A 279 16.99 -5.68 21.43
C LEU A 279 17.97 -5.22 20.36
N LEU A 280 19.27 -5.20 20.67
CA LEU A 280 20.30 -4.87 19.70
C LEU A 280 20.55 -6.09 18.82
N CYS A 281 20.34 -5.93 17.52
CA CYS A 281 20.34 -7.00 16.53
C CYS A 281 21.20 -6.60 15.35
N ASP A 282 22.14 -7.46 14.97
CA ASP A 282 23.01 -7.21 13.83
C ASP A 282 22.41 -7.69 12.50
N GLY A 283 21.19 -8.23 12.51
CA GLY A 283 20.54 -8.84 11.35
C GLY A 283 20.55 -10.37 11.32
N ARG A 284 21.37 -11.02 12.16
CA ARG A 284 21.45 -12.48 12.28
C ARG A 284 21.17 -12.93 13.70
N GLU A 285 21.63 -12.17 14.68
CA GLU A 285 21.48 -12.48 16.08
C GLU A 285 21.28 -11.23 16.93
N VAL A 286 20.56 -11.43 18.03
CA VAL A 286 20.43 -10.44 19.09
C VAL A 286 21.64 -10.59 19.99
N TYR A 287 22.43 -9.52 20.12
CA TYR A 287 23.66 -9.51 20.92
C TYR A 287 23.52 -8.74 22.24
N GLY A 288 22.41 -8.03 22.45
CA GLY A 288 22.21 -7.24 23.66
C GLY A 288 20.88 -6.53 23.75
N LEU A 289 20.77 -5.66 24.75
CA LEU A 289 19.69 -4.71 24.98
C LEU A 289 20.31 -3.31 25.08
N GLY A 290 19.70 -2.34 24.40
CA GLY A 290 20.25 -1.00 24.35
C GLY A 290 19.27 0.03 23.82
N LYS A 291 19.79 1.22 23.55
CA LYS A 291 19.02 2.38 23.08
C LYS A 291 19.77 3.05 21.95
N LEU A 292 19.03 3.79 21.14
CA LEU A 292 19.61 4.74 20.20
C LEU A 292 20.05 5.99 20.99
N GLU A 293 21.24 6.50 20.70
CA GLU A 293 21.73 7.73 21.33
C GLU A 293 21.00 8.96 20.77
N GLU A 294 20.67 9.91 21.64
CA GLU A 294 20.04 11.17 21.22
C GLU A 294 21.00 11.98 20.34
N GLY A 295 20.56 12.32 19.13
CA GLY A 295 21.35 13.12 18.18
C GLY A 295 22.45 12.36 17.44
N ALA A 296 22.56 11.04 17.63
CA ALA A 296 23.44 10.21 16.82
C ALA A 296 22.97 10.14 15.36
N SER A 297 23.92 9.91 14.45
CA SER A 297 23.58 9.60 13.06
C SER A 297 22.69 8.36 13.04
N ARG A 298 21.53 8.47 12.39
CA ARG A 298 20.60 7.36 12.19
C ARG A 298 20.91 6.58 10.92
N GLU A 299 22.01 6.91 10.23
CA GLU A 299 22.40 6.22 9.00
C GLU A 299 22.47 4.72 9.26
N HIS A 300 21.75 3.96 8.42
CA HIS A 300 21.69 2.50 8.46
C HIS A 300 21.17 1.89 9.78
N THR A 301 20.40 2.63 10.57
CA THR A 301 19.79 2.12 11.81
C THR A 301 18.27 2.03 11.67
N PHE A 302 17.74 0.82 11.83
CA PHE A 302 16.31 0.55 11.61
C PHE A 302 15.68 -0.14 12.82
N VAL A 303 14.37 0.00 13.00
CA VAL A 303 13.65 -0.65 14.11
C VAL A 303 12.58 -1.57 13.56
N ALA A 304 12.68 -2.87 13.89
CA ALA A 304 11.58 -3.81 13.73
C ALA A 304 10.73 -3.79 14.99
N ARG A 305 9.49 -3.30 14.90
CA ARG A 305 8.52 -3.24 15.99
C ARG A 305 7.58 -4.43 15.90
N ILE A 306 7.59 -5.30 16.91
CA ILE A 306 6.71 -6.45 17.01
C ILE A 306 5.47 -6.04 17.80
N SER A 307 4.32 -6.04 17.13
CA SER A 307 3.02 -5.71 17.74
C SER A 307 2.33 -6.93 18.35
N GLY A 308 2.74 -8.13 17.91
CA GLY A 308 2.18 -9.41 18.33
C GLY A 308 1.03 -9.86 17.43
N ASN A 309 0.48 -11.05 17.69
CA ASN A 309 -0.62 -11.65 16.91
C ASN A 309 -0.34 -11.70 15.40
N GLY A 310 0.92 -11.99 15.03
CA GLY A 310 1.35 -12.06 13.62
C GLY A 310 1.59 -10.70 12.96
N SER A 311 1.57 -9.60 13.72
CA SER A 311 1.77 -8.24 13.22
C SER A 311 3.10 -7.64 13.65
N TRP A 312 3.80 -7.01 12.71
CA TRP A 312 5.01 -6.24 12.95
C TRP A 312 5.26 -5.20 11.86
N GLU A 313 6.10 -4.21 12.16
CA GLU A 313 6.42 -3.09 11.28
C GLU A 313 7.92 -2.79 11.26
N LEU A 314 8.41 -2.27 10.13
CA LEU A 314 9.78 -1.81 9.94
C LEU A 314 9.82 -0.29 9.85
N TRP A 315 10.71 0.33 10.63
CA TRP A 315 10.80 1.77 10.82
C TRP A 315 12.22 2.28 10.57
N ASP A 316 12.32 3.48 10.00
CA ASP A 316 13.51 4.33 10.03
C ASP A 316 13.15 5.62 10.77
N GLY A 317 13.66 5.76 12.00
CA GLY A 317 13.23 6.81 12.92
C GLY A 317 11.71 6.77 13.16
N ASP A 318 11.03 7.83 12.74
CA ASP A 318 9.58 8.02 12.88
C ASP A 318 8.81 7.71 11.59
N VAL A 319 9.50 7.24 10.54
CA VAL A 319 8.91 6.90 9.26
C VAL A 319 8.77 5.37 9.15
N PRO A 320 7.54 4.84 9.05
CA PRO A 320 7.35 3.42 8.81
C PRO A 320 7.51 3.13 7.30
N PHE A 321 8.21 2.04 6.98
CA PHE A 321 8.48 1.64 5.59
C PHE A 321 7.73 0.39 5.15
N LEU A 322 7.44 -0.52 6.08
CA LEU A 322 6.78 -1.79 5.80
C LEU A 322 5.95 -2.20 7.01
N ARG A 323 4.74 -2.69 6.76
CA ARG A 323 3.92 -3.40 7.74
C ARG A 323 3.64 -4.81 7.22
N VAL A 324 3.72 -5.79 8.11
CA VAL A 324 3.34 -7.17 7.82
C VAL A 324 2.30 -7.61 8.85
N ASP A 325 1.14 -8.05 8.36
CA ASP A 325 0.09 -8.62 9.18
C ASP A 325 -0.18 -10.05 8.69
N ASN A 326 0.05 -11.04 9.56
CA ASN A 326 -0.13 -12.47 9.26
C ASN A 326 0.59 -12.92 7.97
N GLY A 327 1.80 -12.42 7.74
CA GLY A 327 2.62 -12.74 6.57
C GLY A 327 2.18 -12.04 5.26
N VAL A 328 1.23 -11.12 5.33
CA VAL A 328 0.83 -10.25 4.21
C VAL A 328 1.47 -8.88 4.40
N ALA A 329 2.33 -8.51 3.45
CA ALA A 329 3.09 -7.27 3.46
C ALA A 329 2.33 -6.14 2.75
N ALA A 330 2.36 -4.95 3.33
CA ALA A 330 1.78 -3.75 2.76
C ALA A 330 2.58 -2.51 3.19
N MET A 331 2.38 -1.40 2.47
CA MET A 331 2.73 -0.08 2.98
C MET A 331 2.07 0.11 4.35
N PRO A 332 2.78 0.66 5.33
CA PRO A 332 2.19 1.07 6.59
C PRO A 332 1.05 2.03 6.27
N ARG A 333 -0.18 1.60 6.51
CA ARG A 333 -1.32 2.50 6.47
C ARG A 333 -1.28 3.31 7.74
N GLU A 334 -1.47 4.62 7.63
CA GLU A 334 -1.74 5.43 8.81
C GLU A 334 -2.88 4.75 9.58
N LEU A 335 -2.59 4.41 10.84
CA LEU A 335 -3.62 4.23 11.83
C LEU A 335 -4.43 5.52 11.78
N LEU A 336 -5.64 5.47 11.20
CA LEU A 336 -6.59 6.59 11.06
C LEU A 336 -6.16 7.80 11.90
N ASP A 337 -5.65 8.85 11.27
CA ASP A 337 -5.13 9.98 12.00
C ASP A 337 -6.26 10.84 12.59
N GLU A 338 -5.91 11.79 13.46
CA GLU A 338 -6.88 12.66 14.12
C GLU A 338 -7.67 13.52 13.11
N ASP A 339 -7.09 13.81 11.95
CA ASP A 339 -7.70 14.63 10.91
C ASP A 339 -8.74 13.83 10.12
N GLU A 340 -8.44 12.61 9.68
CA GLU A 340 -9.38 11.68 9.04
C GLU A 340 -10.53 11.30 10.00
N PHE A 341 -10.21 11.11 11.28
CA PHE A 341 -11.22 10.93 12.32
C PHE A 341 -12.14 12.16 12.43
N SER A 342 -11.55 13.36 12.52
CA SER A 342 -12.31 14.61 12.67
C SER A 342 -13.20 14.88 11.46
N VAL A 343 -12.70 14.64 10.24
CA VAL A 343 -13.51 14.73 9.01
C VAL A 343 -14.72 13.80 9.05
N THR A 344 -14.56 12.60 9.61
CA THR A 344 -15.68 11.65 9.74
C THR A 344 -16.68 12.13 10.78
N VAL A 345 -16.20 12.60 11.94
CA VAL A 345 -17.05 13.18 13.00
C VAL A 345 -17.85 14.36 12.47
N ASP A 346 -17.20 15.30 11.78
CA ASP A 346 -17.85 16.50 11.24
C ASP A 346 -18.94 16.15 10.21
N ARG A 347 -18.79 15.04 9.48
CA ARG A 347 -19.80 14.61 8.51
C ARG A 347 -20.97 13.91 9.17
N VAL A 348 -20.72 13.02 10.13
CA VAL A 348 -21.81 12.29 10.81
C VAL A 348 -22.52 13.19 11.82
N PHE A 349 -21.80 14.14 12.42
CA PHE A 349 -22.30 15.05 13.45
C PHE A 349 -21.87 16.51 13.18
N PRO A 350 -22.52 17.22 12.23
CA PRO A 350 -22.11 18.56 11.80
C PRO A 350 -22.12 19.63 12.90
N GLU A 351 -22.87 19.40 13.99
CA GLU A 351 -23.00 20.34 15.11
C GLU A 351 -21.93 20.13 16.21
N VAL A 352 -21.07 19.12 16.07
CA VAL A 352 -20.04 18.81 17.06
C VAL A 352 -18.91 19.83 17.00
N SER A 353 -18.60 20.45 18.14
CA SER A 353 -17.44 21.33 18.23
C SER A 353 -16.13 20.55 18.06
N ALA A 354 -15.09 21.20 17.50
CA ALA A 354 -13.75 20.60 17.38
C ALA A 354 -13.21 20.07 18.72
N ARG A 355 -13.52 20.72 19.85
CA ARG A 355 -13.14 20.24 21.19
C ARG A 355 -13.76 18.87 21.51
N ASN A 356 -15.01 18.64 21.11
CA ASN A 356 -15.69 17.38 21.33
C ASN A 356 -15.19 16.30 20.37
N ALA A 357 -14.90 16.64 19.12
CA ALA A 357 -14.25 15.73 18.17
C ALA A 357 -12.91 15.21 18.73
N ARG A 358 -12.05 16.11 19.25
CA ARG A 358 -10.79 15.72 19.93
C ARG A 358 -11.02 14.82 21.14
N TYR A 359 -12.10 15.04 21.88
CA TYR A 359 -12.43 14.19 23.02
C TYR A 359 -12.86 12.79 22.57
N LEU A 360 -13.69 12.68 21.53
CA LEU A 360 -14.04 11.38 20.93
C LEU A 360 -12.80 10.66 20.39
N TRP A 361 -11.85 11.40 19.82
CA TRP A 361 -10.56 10.85 19.41
C TRP A 361 -9.76 10.29 20.58
N GLN A 362 -9.66 11.03 21.69
CA GLN A 362 -9.03 10.51 22.92
C GLN A 362 -9.71 9.23 23.41
N ILE A 363 -11.03 9.12 23.25
CA ILE A 363 -11.75 7.89 23.58
C ILE A 363 -11.33 6.73 22.68
N ALA A 364 -11.30 6.94 21.37
CA ALA A 364 -10.85 5.94 20.40
C ALA A 364 -9.40 5.51 20.66
N ARG A 365 -8.51 6.44 21.01
CA ARG A 365 -7.12 6.15 21.38
C ARG A 365 -6.98 5.35 22.67
N ALA A 366 -7.85 5.57 23.66
CA ALA A 366 -7.84 4.74 24.87
C ALA A 366 -8.26 3.30 24.57
N ALA A 367 -9.19 3.11 23.63
CA ALA A 367 -9.57 1.78 23.15
C ALA A 367 -8.41 1.04 22.45
N LEU A 368 -7.48 1.74 21.77
CA LEU A 368 -6.25 1.13 21.22
C LEU A 368 -5.33 0.50 22.25
N GLN A 369 -5.42 0.92 23.52
CA GLN A 369 -4.59 0.36 24.59
C GLN A 369 -5.17 -0.94 25.16
N GLN A 370 -6.39 -1.32 24.78
CA GLN A 370 -7.00 -2.54 25.26
C GLN A 370 -6.33 -3.78 24.62
N PRO A 371 -6.15 -4.86 25.39
CA PRO A 371 -5.57 -6.11 24.89
C PRO A 371 -6.54 -6.88 23.96
N HIS A 372 -7.79 -6.44 23.85
CA HIS A 372 -8.88 -7.13 23.15
C HIS A 372 -9.57 -6.14 22.22
N GLY A 373 -10.28 -6.62 21.20
CA GLY A 373 -11.02 -5.74 20.31
C GLY A 373 -12.09 -4.94 21.06
N THR A 374 -12.19 -3.65 20.81
CA THR A 374 -13.12 -2.73 21.47
C THR A 374 -14.07 -2.09 20.46
N MET A 375 -15.29 -1.77 20.89
CA MET A 375 -16.25 -1.04 20.06
C MET A 375 -16.75 0.21 20.80
N LEU A 376 -16.73 1.35 20.13
CA LEU A 376 -17.38 2.59 20.57
C LEU A 376 -18.54 2.89 19.64
N VAL A 377 -19.70 3.23 20.20
CA VAL A 377 -20.83 3.76 19.44
C VAL A 377 -21.05 5.21 19.84
N VAL A 378 -20.89 6.12 18.90
CA VAL A 378 -21.27 7.53 19.05
C VAL A 378 -22.68 7.67 18.47
N HIS A 379 -23.68 7.87 19.33
CA HIS A 379 -25.08 7.95 18.92
C HIS A 379 -25.63 9.36 19.19
N PRO A 380 -26.30 10.03 18.22
CA PRO A 380 -26.79 11.39 18.42
C PRO A 380 -27.80 11.45 19.58
N GLU A 381 -28.67 10.45 19.67
CA GLU A 381 -29.67 10.29 20.74
C GLU A 381 -29.23 9.23 21.77
N ALA A 382 -28.00 9.34 22.28
CA ALA A 382 -27.39 8.29 23.12
C ALA A 382 -28.17 7.98 24.40
N GLU A 383 -28.89 8.96 24.98
CA GLU A 383 -29.67 8.75 26.20
C GLU A 383 -30.87 7.83 25.96
N SER A 384 -31.69 8.13 24.96
CA SER A 384 -32.83 7.28 24.60
C SER A 384 -32.37 5.92 24.09
N GLU A 385 -31.23 5.88 23.40
CA GLU A 385 -30.68 4.63 22.90
C GLU A 385 -30.15 3.73 24.02
N ALA A 386 -29.49 4.31 25.03
CA ALA A 386 -29.11 3.59 26.24
C ALA A 386 -30.32 2.98 26.94
N GLN A 387 -31.44 3.72 27.01
CA GLN A 387 -32.69 3.23 27.59
C GLN A 387 -33.29 2.08 26.78
N ARG A 388 -33.30 2.17 25.45
CA ARG A 388 -33.79 1.11 24.56
C ARG A 388 -32.99 -0.18 24.71
N LEU A 389 -31.67 -0.06 24.84
CA LEU A 389 -30.73 -1.17 24.94
C LEU A 389 -30.52 -1.71 26.37
N LEU A 390 -31.20 -1.15 27.39
CA LEU A 390 -31.08 -1.56 28.80
C LEU A 390 -31.11 -3.09 29.05
N PRO A 391 -31.95 -3.90 28.37
CA PRO A 391 -31.93 -5.36 28.58
C PRO A 391 -30.58 -6.03 28.27
N GLN A 392 -29.72 -5.35 27.50
CA GLN A 392 -28.44 -5.86 26.98
C GLN A 392 -27.32 -4.80 27.06
N ALA A 393 -27.40 -3.92 28.07
CA ALA A 393 -26.44 -2.86 28.34
C ALA A 393 -26.42 -2.49 29.83
N TYR A 394 -25.32 -1.92 30.30
CA TYR A 394 -25.26 -1.28 31.62
C TYR A 394 -25.29 0.23 31.45
N ALA A 395 -26.49 0.83 31.57
CA ALA A 395 -26.62 2.27 31.58
C ALA A 395 -25.92 2.88 32.81
N ILE A 396 -25.23 3.99 32.60
CA ILE A 396 -24.57 4.76 33.66
C ILE A 396 -25.16 6.16 33.72
N THR A 397 -24.88 6.89 34.80
CA THR A 397 -25.17 8.32 34.83
C THR A 397 -24.30 9.03 33.78
N PRO A 398 -24.89 9.80 32.84
CA PRO A 398 -24.15 10.40 31.74
C PRO A 398 -22.99 11.26 32.22
N SER A 399 -21.77 10.88 31.84
CA SER A 399 -20.56 11.56 32.31
C SER A 399 -19.41 11.45 31.31
N ARG A 400 -18.50 12.42 31.34
CA ARG A 400 -17.23 12.35 30.63
C ARG A 400 -16.25 11.53 31.47
N LEU A 401 -15.91 10.34 30.98
CA LEU A 401 -15.02 9.43 31.69
C LEU A 401 -13.56 9.91 31.58
N GLY A 402 -12.86 10.01 32.71
CA GLY A 402 -11.40 10.18 32.71
C GLY A 402 -10.68 8.92 32.21
N PRO A 403 -9.35 8.99 31.98
CA PRO A 403 -8.58 7.90 31.36
C PRO A 403 -8.73 6.54 32.04
N GLU A 404 -8.67 6.51 33.38
CA GLU A 404 -8.80 5.26 34.16
C GLU A 404 -10.20 4.64 34.03
N ALA A 405 -11.25 5.45 34.20
CA ALA A 405 -12.63 5.00 34.08
C ALA A 405 -12.94 4.56 32.64
N LEU A 406 -12.38 5.24 31.65
CA LEU A 406 -12.54 4.87 30.26
C LEU A 406 -11.85 3.54 29.94
N SER A 407 -10.62 3.33 30.42
CA SER A 407 -9.93 2.05 30.27
C SER A 407 -10.73 0.89 30.88
N ALA A 408 -11.33 1.11 32.06
CA ALA A 408 -12.21 0.11 32.68
C ALA A 408 -13.48 -0.14 31.85
N ALA A 409 -14.11 0.93 31.33
CA ALA A 409 -15.30 0.83 30.51
C ALA A 409 -15.06 0.13 29.17
N THR A 410 -13.89 0.32 28.55
CA THR A 410 -13.53 -0.31 27.28
C THR A 410 -13.02 -1.75 27.43
N GLY A 411 -12.70 -2.18 28.66
CA GLY A 411 -12.18 -3.51 28.96
C GLY A 411 -13.24 -4.60 29.13
N ILE A 412 -14.53 -4.24 29.20
CA ILE A 412 -15.63 -5.21 29.26
C ILE A 412 -16.12 -5.59 27.85
N ASP A 413 -16.70 -6.78 27.73
CA ASP A 413 -17.30 -7.23 26.48
C ASP A 413 -18.49 -6.35 26.06
N GLY A 414 -18.62 -6.11 24.76
CA GLY A 414 -19.64 -5.25 24.17
C GLY A 414 -19.08 -3.89 23.74
N ALA A 415 -19.98 -2.94 23.52
CA ALA A 415 -19.65 -1.58 23.10
C ALA A 415 -19.80 -0.56 24.23
N VAL A 416 -19.08 0.55 24.12
CA VAL A 416 -19.30 1.74 24.95
C VAL A 416 -20.14 2.73 24.14
N LEU A 417 -21.29 3.14 24.68
CA LEU A 417 -22.21 4.07 24.05
C LEU A 417 -21.96 5.48 24.56
N VAL A 418 -21.57 6.36 23.65
CA VAL A 418 -21.29 7.78 23.92
C VAL A 418 -22.16 8.67 23.05
N SER A 419 -22.35 9.91 23.50
CA SER A 419 -22.98 10.97 22.70
C SER A 419 -21.93 11.81 21.98
N PRO A 420 -22.30 12.60 20.96
CA PRO A 420 -21.35 13.40 20.19
C PRO A 420 -20.66 14.48 21.03
N ASP A 421 -21.22 14.86 22.19
CA ASP A 421 -20.58 15.73 23.17
C ASP A 421 -19.55 15.00 24.05
N GLY A 422 -19.29 13.72 23.83
CA GLY A 422 -18.30 12.91 24.54
C GLY A 422 -18.76 12.33 25.88
N LYS A 423 -20.03 12.46 26.28
CA LYS A 423 -20.52 11.77 27.49
C LYS A 423 -20.81 10.31 27.19
N CYS A 424 -20.37 9.43 28.09
CA CYS A 424 -20.73 8.02 28.11
C CYS A 424 -22.07 7.82 28.79
N HIS A 425 -22.96 7.07 28.15
CA HIS A 425 -24.33 6.79 28.61
C HIS A 425 -24.52 5.32 28.99
N ALA A 426 -23.78 4.41 28.36
CA ALA A 426 -23.82 2.99 28.71
C ALA A 426 -22.51 2.27 28.36
N VAL A 427 -22.25 1.17 29.05
CA VAL A 427 -21.10 0.28 28.82
C VAL A 427 -21.59 -1.17 28.65
N GLY A 428 -20.81 -2.00 27.96
CA GLY A 428 -21.15 -3.40 27.73
C GLY A 428 -22.38 -3.57 26.84
N VAL A 429 -22.57 -2.64 25.91
CA VAL A 429 -23.73 -2.58 25.02
C VAL A 429 -23.61 -3.67 23.96
N ILE A 430 -24.59 -4.57 23.90
CA ILE A 430 -24.73 -5.50 22.78
C ILE A 430 -25.60 -4.80 21.72
N LEU A 431 -25.06 -4.65 20.51
CA LEU A 431 -25.82 -4.05 19.42
C LEU A 431 -26.78 -5.06 18.80
N ASP A 432 -28.02 -4.62 18.56
CA ASP A 432 -29.01 -5.35 17.79
C ASP A 432 -28.93 -4.98 16.30
N GLY A 433 -29.62 -5.75 15.45
CA GLY A 433 -29.66 -5.50 14.01
C GLY A 433 -30.15 -6.70 13.22
N LEU A 434 -30.82 -6.42 12.09
CA LEU A 434 -31.34 -7.46 11.21
C LEU A 434 -30.22 -8.04 10.34
N ALA A 435 -30.30 -9.32 10.02
CA ALA A 435 -29.42 -9.93 9.03
C ALA A 435 -29.84 -9.44 7.63
N THR A 436 -29.10 -8.48 7.08
CA THR A 436 -29.40 -7.79 5.81
C THR A 436 -28.62 -8.33 4.62
N GLY A 437 -27.76 -9.34 4.81
CA GLY A 437 -26.86 -9.85 3.75
C GLY A 437 -25.70 -8.92 3.39
N THR A 438 -25.62 -7.73 3.99
CA THR A 438 -24.55 -6.73 3.79
C THR A 438 -23.34 -6.93 4.70
N GLY A 439 -23.35 -7.98 5.53
CA GLY A 439 -22.22 -8.35 6.38
C GLY A 439 -21.14 -9.03 5.56
N ASP A 440 -19.88 -8.72 5.85
CA ASP A 440 -18.72 -9.40 5.28
C ASP A 440 -18.32 -10.57 6.18
N PRO A 441 -18.50 -11.84 5.75
CA PRO A 441 -18.16 -13.02 6.56
C PRO A 441 -16.67 -13.14 6.90
N SER A 442 -15.79 -12.48 6.14
CA SER A 442 -14.34 -12.46 6.41
C SER A 442 -13.98 -11.50 7.56
N ARG A 443 -14.90 -10.63 7.97
CA ARG A 443 -14.70 -9.64 9.04
C ARG A 443 -15.26 -10.16 10.36
N GLY A 444 -14.69 -9.70 11.47
CA GLY A 444 -15.07 -10.12 12.82
C GLY A 444 -16.52 -9.79 13.19
N SER A 445 -17.04 -10.45 14.22
CA SER A 445 -18.41 -10.29 14.72
C SER A 445 -18.75 -8.84 15.08
N ARG A 446 -17.82 -8.09 15.68
CA ARG A 446 -17.96 -6.65 15.99
C ARG A 446 -18.28 -5.82 14.74
N PHE A 447 -17.53 -6.03 13.65
CA PHE A 447 -17.77 -5.34 12.39
C PHE A 447 -19.14 -5.69 11.80
N SER A 448 -19.48 -6.97 11.78
CA SER A 448 -20.78 -7.43 11.30
C SER A 448 -21.95 -6.86 12.12
N SER A 449 -21.85 -6.83 13.45
CA SER A 449 -22.88 -6.25 14.32
C SER A 449 -23.04 -4.76 14.11
N ALA A 450 -21.94 -4.02 13.97
CA ALA A 450 -21.97 -2.59 13.71
C ALA A 450 -22.67 -2.24 12.39
N ILE A 451 -22.39 -2.97 11.30
CA ILE A 451 -23.05 -2.78 10.01
C ILE A 451 -24.57 -2.99 10.12
N ARG A 452 -24.99 -4.07 10.79
CA ARG A 452 -26.43 -4.38 10.97
C ARG A 452 -27.13 -3.33 11.83
N TYR A 453 -26.45 -2.87 12.88
CA TYR A 453 -26.95 -1.83 13.77
C TYR A 453 -27.15 -0.50 13.03
N LEU A 454 -26.13 -0.06 12.28
CA LEU A 454 -26.17 1.18 11.50
C LEU A 454 -27.22 1.16 10.37
N ALA A 455 -27.52 -0.02 9.83
CA ALA A 455 -28.60 -0.20 8.85
C ALA A 455 -30.01 -0.10 9.46
N GLY A 456 -30.14 -0.18 10.79
CA GLY A 456 -31.41 -0.20 11.52
C GLY A 456 -31.49 0.93 12.55
N ALA A 457 -31.59 0.55 13.83
CA ALA A 457 -31.81 1.48 14.94
C ALA A 457 -30.65 2.47 15.15
N GLY A 458 -29.44 2.12 14.71
CA GLY A 458 -28.26 2.98 14.77
C GLY A 458 -28.11 3.95 13.61
N ARG A 459 -29.14 4.19 12.79
CA ARG A 459 -29.05 5.12 11.65
C ARG A 459 -28.66 6.52 12.14
N GLY A 460 -27.61 7.09 11.54
CA GLY A 460 -27.06 8.40 11.96
C GLY A 460 -26.05 8.33 13.10
N ALA A 461 -25.77 7.15 13.64
CA ALA A 461 -24.67 6.93 14.56
C ALA A 461 -23.34 6.70 13.81
N MET A 462 -22.25 6.78 14.55
CA MET A 462 -20.91 6.38 14.12
C MET A 462 -20.42 5.26 15.02
N VAL A 463 -19.87 4.20 14.45
CA VAL A 463 -19.25 3.10 15.21
C VAL A 463 -17.75 3.08 14.94
N ILE A 464 -16.97 3.10 16.00
CA ILE A 464 -15.51 2.94 15.97
C ILE A 464 -15.21 1.53 16.43
N ILE A 465 -14.51 0.76 15.61
CA ILE A 465 -14.10 -0.59 15.94
C ILE A 465 -12.59 -0.59 16.02
N VAL A 466 -12.09 -0.97 17.18
CA VAL A 466 -10.66 -1.20 17.40
C VAL A 466 -10.43 -2.69 17.41
N SER A 467 -9.61 -3.17 16.49
CA SER A 467 -9.26 -4.59 16.41
C SER A 467 -8.07 -4.94 17.33
N GLU A 468 -7.88 -6.23 17.58
CA GLU A 468 -6.80 -6.75 18.43
C GLU A 468 -5.40 -6.51 17.82
N ASP A 469 -5.32 -6.36 16.49
CA ASP A 469 -4.11 -5.98 15.74
C ASP A 469 -3.91 -4.46 15.66
N GLY A 470 -4.67 -3.69 16.46
CA GLY A 470 -4.50 -2.25 16.65
C GLY A 470 -5.04 -1.39 15.50
N LYS A 471 -5.87 -1.92 14.60
CA LYS A 471 -6.50 -1.14 13.53
C LYS A 471 -7.77 -0.47 14.04
N ILE A 472 -8.01 0.75 13.58
CA ILE A 472 -9.28 1.46 13.78
C ILE A 472 -10.08 1.40 12.48
N ASP A 473 -11.29 0.86 12.55
CA ASP A 473 -12.30 0.95 11.51
C ASP A 473 -13.38 1.94 11.94
N LEU A 474 -13.63 2.96 11.11
CA LEU A 474 -14.77 3.86 11.26
C LEU A 474 -15.94 3.40 10.40
N LEU A 475 -17.12 3.35 11.00
CA LEU A 475 -18.38 3.12 10.34
C LEU A 475 -19.36 4.27 10.61
N PRO A 476 -20.15 4.74 9.62
CA PRO A 476 -20.16 4.27 8.23
C PRO A 476 -18.85 4.58 7.50
N LYS A 477 -18.43 3.68 6.59
CA LYS A 477 -17.30 3.96 5.71
C LYS A 477 -17.73 5.02 4.73
N THR A 478 -16.96 6.08 4.69
CA THR A 478 -17.38 7.27 3.97
C THR A 478 -16.36 7.68 2.96
N LYS A 479 -16.88 8.02 1.78
CA LYS A 479 -16.08 8.39 0.63
C LYS A 479 -15.38 9.74 0.89
N ARG A 480 -14.19 9.89 0.32
CA ARG A 480 -13.39 11.12 0.44
C ARG A 480 -14.14 12.27 -0.22
N ARG A 481 -13.93 13.51 0.24
CA ARG A 481 -14.46 14.66 -0.49
C ARG A 481 -13.66 14.88 -1.78
N VAL A 482 -14.36 15.21 -2.86
CA VAL A 482 -13.74 15.50 -4.16
C VAL A 482 -14.20 16.86 -4.68
N ARG A 483 -13.49 17.41 -5.67
CA ARG A 483 -13.96 18.60 -6.40
C ARG A 483 -14.92 18.18 -7.50
N ARG A 484 -16.02 18.91 -7.70
CA ARG A 484 -16.98 18.64 -8.79
C ARG A 484 -16.28 18.66 -10.15
N ALA A 485 -15.35 19.60 -10.35
CA ALA A 485 -14.54 19.70 -11.56
C ALA A 485 -13.61 18.49 -11.79
N THR A 486 -13.22 17.75 -10.75
CA THR A 486 -12.44 16.51 -10.91
C THR A 486 -13.32 15.39 -11.43
N VAL A 487 -14.53 15.25 -10.88
CA VAL A 487 -15.53 14.28 -11.35
C VAL A 487 -15.89 14.54 -12.81
N GLN A 488 -16.23 15.79 -13.15
CA GLN A 488 -16.59 16.15 -14.52
C GLN A 488 -15.46 15.86 -15.52
N ARG A 489 -14.21 16.21 -15.19
CA ARG A 489 -13.05 15.94 -16.05
C ARG A 489 -12.83 14.45 -16.33
N ALA A 490 -13.15 13.57 -15.38
CA ALA A 490 -13.04 12.13 -15.59
C ALA A 490 -14.11 11.64 -16.59
N VAL A 491 -15.35 12.10 -16.43
CA VAL A 491 -16.46 11.84 -17.37
C VAL A 491 -16.12 12.36 -18.77
N ASP A 492 -15.68 13.61 -18.89
CA ASP A 492 -15.33 14.21 -20.18
C ASP A 492 -14.20 13.44 -20.89
N ARG A 493 -13.21 12.95 -20.13
CA ARG A 493 -12.14 12.11 -20.68
C ARG A 493 -12.64 10.78 -21.20
N LEU A 494 -13.59 10.14 -20.51
CA LEU A 494 -14.21 8.90 -20.95
C LEU A 494 -14.99 9.12 -22.24
N VAL A 495 -15.84 10.14 -22.28
CA VAL A 495 -16.64 10.49 -23.46
C VAL A 495 -15.74 10.80 -24.65
N ALA A 496 -14.70 11.62 -24.46
CA ALA A 496 -13.75 11.92 -25.52
C ALA A 496 -12.98 10.67 -26.00
N ALA A 497 -12.60 9.77 -25.09
CA ALA A 497 -11.93 8.52 -25.45
C ALA A 497 -12.87 7.54 -26.18
N ALA A 498 -14.16 7.54 -25.85
CA ALA A 498 -15.16 6.81 -26.59
C ALA A 498 -15.23 7.37 -28.02
N SER A 499 -15.48 8.66 -28.21
CA SER A 499 -15.65 9.21 -29.57
C SER A 499 -14.42 9.08 -30.48
N ASP A 500 -13.20 9.13 -29.92
CA ASP A 500 -11.94 8.95 -30.66
C ASP A 500 -11.89 7.57 -31.36
N GLY A 501 -12.27 6.49 -30.66
CA GLY A 501 -12.45 5.15 -31.24
C GLY A 501 -11.19 4.41 -31.70
N GLU A 502 -10.10 5.12 -31.94
CA GLU A 502 -8.83 4.56 -32.40
C GLU A 502 -7.99 3.96 -31.26
N ASP A 503 -8.32 4.30 -30.00
CA ASP A 503 -7.52 3.95 -28.81
C ASP A 503 -8.33 3.26 -27.71
N GLY A 504 -8.56 1.95 -27.89
CA GLY A 504 -9.25 1.12 -26.90
C GLY A 504 -8.62 1.13 -25.50
N ASP A 505 -7.29 1.25 -25.39
CA ASP A 505 -6.59 1.29 -24.10
C ASP A 505 -6.79 2.65 -23.38
N ARG A 506 -6.89 3.75 -24.13
CA ARG A 506 -7.27 5.05 -23.56
C ARG A 506 -8.69 5.02 -23.04
N PHE A 507 -9.62 4.39 -23.76
CA PHE A 507 -10.98 4.21 -23.27
C PHE A 507 -11.01 3.37 -21.98
N LEU A 508 -10.40 2.18 -21.97
CA LEU A 508 -10.38 1.30 -20.79
C LEU A 508 -9.81 1.99 -19.54
N ARG A 509 -8.79 2.83 -19.69
CA ARG A 509 -8.24 3.61 -18.57
C ARG A 509 -9.16 4.72 -18.09
N ALA A 510 -9.78 5.44 -19.03
CA ALA A 510 -10.76 6.46 -18.67
C ALA A 510 -11.97 5.83 -17.98
N ASP A 511 -12.37 4.64 -18.42
CA ASP A 511 -13.48 3.86 -17.85
C ASP A 511 -13.15 3.41 -16.42
N LYS A 512 -11.97 2.80 -16.20
CA LYS A 512 -11.49 2.46 -14.85
C LYS A 512 -11.42 3.68 -13.91
N ALA A 513 -11.00 4.83 -14.44
CA ALA A 513 -10.97 6.08 -13.66
C ALA A 513 -12.37 6.57 -13.28
N VAL A 514 -13.37 6.34 -14.13
CA VAL A 514 -14.79 6.63 -13.85
C VAL A 514 -15.36 5.62 -12.86
N GLU A 515 -15.10 4.31 -13.03
CA GLU A 515 -15.50 3.25 -12.09
C GLU A 515 -15.10 3.59 -10.64
N ALA A 516 -13.88 4.12 -10.45
CA ALA A 516 -13.38 4.53 -9.14
C ALA A 516 -14.15 5.69 -8.48
N ILE A 517 -14.91 6.47 -9.27
CA ILE A 517 -15.65 7.65 -8.82
C ILE A 517 -17.17 7.55 -9.07
N GLU A 518 -17.70 6.38 -9.44
CA GLU A 518 -19.13 6.21 -9.77
C GLU A 518 -20.05 6.70 -8.65
N PHE A 519 -19.64 6.55 -7.39
CA PHE A 519 -20.35 7.07 -6.22
C PHE A 519 -20.68 8.57 -6.30
N TYR A 520 -19.84 9.38 -6.96
CA TYR A 520 -20.00 10.85 -7.01
C TYR A 520 -20.75 11.33 -8.24
N LEU A 521 -21.20 10.44 -9.13
CA LEU A 521 -21.84 10.83 -10.37
C LEU A 521 -23.30 11.22 -10.13
N ASN A 522 -23.70 12.35 -10.72
CA ASN A 522 -25.11 12.71 -10.81
C ASN A 522 -25.79 12.02 -12.01
N GLN A 523 -27.10 12.23 -12.18
CA GLN A 523 -27.86 11.57 -13.23
C GLN A 523 -27.31 11.85 -14.63
N ASP A 524 -27.05 13.12 -14.97
CA ASP A 524 -26.54 13.50 -16.29
C ASP A 524 -25.18 12.87 -16.59
N GLN A 525 -24.32 12.77 -15.57
CA GLN A 525 -23.01 12.13 -15.68
C GLN A 525 -23.13 10.61 -15.84
N CYS A 526 -24.01 9.95 -15.09
CA CYS A 526 -24.31 8.52 -15.28
C CYS A 526 -24.80 8.24 -16.70
N ASP A 527 -25.72 9.07 -17.21
CA ASP A 527 -26.25 8.93 -18.57
C ASP A 527 -25.16 9.11 -19.64
N ALA A 528 -24.26 10.09 -19.47
CA ALA A 528 -23.11 10.28 -20.35
C ALA A 528 -22.13 9.10 -20.34
N VAL A 529 -21.84 8.54 -19.16
CA VAL A 529 -20.97 7.37 -19.00
C VAL A 529 -21.60 6.14 -19.65
N ASN A 530 -22.89 5.90 -19.41
CA ASN A 530 -23.64 4.79 -20.01
C ASN A 530 -23.64 4.88 -21.54
N ALA A 531 -23.89 6.06 -22.09
CA ALA A 531 -23.86 6.29 -23.54
C ALA A 531 -22.46 6.06 -24.14
N ALA A 532 -21.41 6.53 -23.48
CA ALA A 532 -20.02 6.32 -23.92
C ALA A 532 -19.62 4.83 -23.92
N ARG A 533 -20.05 4.08 -22.89
CA ARG A 533 -19.87 2.62 -22.80
C ARG A 533 -20.61 1.90 -23.93
N GLU A 534 -21.87 2.25 -24.16
CA GLU A 534 -22.69 1.67 -25.25
C GLU A 534 -22.11 1.95 -26.65
N GLU A 535 -21.57 3.15 -26.89
CA GLU A 535 -20.91 3.49 -28.16
C GLU A 535 -19.69 2.60 -28.44
N VAL A 536 -18.88 2.32 -27.42
CA VAL A 536 -17.73 1.40 -27.55
C VAL A 536 -18.19 -0.04 -27.73
N GLU A 537 -19.22 -0.48 -26.97
CA GLU A 537 -19.80 -1.82 -27.13
C GLU A 537 -20.28 -2.06 -28.56
N GLY A 538 -21.03 -1.12 -29.13
CA GLY A 538 -21.56 -1.20 -30.49
C GLY A 538 -20.44 -1.34 -31.52
N ARG A 539 -19.40 -0.50 -31.43
CA ARG A 539 -18.24 -0.58 -32.35
C ARG A 539 -17.45 -1.88 -32.21
N GLN A 540 -17.21 -2.36 -30.98
CA GLN A 540 -16.51 -3.63 -30.77
C GLN A 540 -17.29 -4.81 -31.33
N TRP A 541 -18.61 -4.80 -31.16
CA TRP A 541 -19.49 -5.79 -31.74
C TRP A 541 -19.42 -5.82 -33.27
N ASP A 542 -19.42 -4.64 -33.91
CA ASP A 542 -19.37 -4.53 -35.37
C ASP A 542 -18.01 -4.95 -35.94
N GLN A 543 -16.90 -4.61 -35.27
CA GLN A 543 -15.54 -4.83 -35.77
C GLN A 543 -14.99 -6.23 -35.43
N ALA A 544 -15.25 -6.74 -34.23
CA ALA A 544 -14.62 -7.96 -33.71
C ALA A 544 -15.61 -9.06 -33.32
N ARG A 545 -16.92 -8.81 -33.37
CA ARG A 545 -17.98 -9.73 -32.88
C ARG A 545 -17.79 -10.17 -31.43
N VAL A 546 -17.04 -9.39 -30.65
CA VAL A 546 -16.80 -9.55 -29.22
C VAL A 546 -17.18 -8.24 -28.56
N ARG A 547 -17.88 -8.29 -27.42
CA ARG A 547 -18.24 -7.11 -26.62
C ARG A 547 -18.02 -7.37 -25.14
N ARG A 548 -17.46 -6.40 -24.42
CA ARG A 548 -17.55 -6.36 -22.96
C ARG A 548 -18.91 -5.75 -22.62
N GLN A 549 -19.73 -6.45 -21.85
CA GLN A 549 -21.02 -5.92 -21.43
C GLN A 549 -20.84 -5.08 -20.16
N TYR A 550 -21.31 -3.84 -20.19
CA TYR A 550 -21.39 -2.96 -19.04
C TYR A 550 -22.79 -3.01 -18.44
N VAL A 551 -22.86 -2.96 -17.10
CA VAL A 551 -24.12 -2.78 -16.39
C VAL A 551 -24.37 -1.27 -16.31
N PRO A 552 -25.54 -0.77 -16.77
CA PRO A 552 -25.86 0.65 -16.66
C PRO A 552 -25.80 1.12 -15.21
N ILE A 553 -25.14 2.25 -14.98
CA ILE A 553 -25.00 2.86 -13.67
C ILE A 553 -26.07 3.94 -13.44
N ALA A 554 -26.38 4.20 -12.18
CA ALA A 554 -27.28 5.27 -11.74
C ALA A 554 -26.69 5.93 -10.47
N PRO A 555 -27.13 7.16 -10.12
CA PRO A 555 -26.63 7.85 -8.94
C PRO A 555 -26.80 7.00 -7.66
N ASP A 556 -25.76 6.98 -6.82
CA ASP A 556 -25.81 6.27 -5.55
C ASP A 556 -26.79 6.99 -4.58
N PRO A 557 -27.79 6.30 -4.00
CA PRO A 557 -28.74 6.92 -3.09
C PRO A 557 -28.12 7.55 -1.82
N ALA A 558 -26.90 7.15 -1.45
CA ALA A 558 -26.17 7.69 -0.31
C ALA A 558 -25.28 8.90 -0.69
N MET A 559 -25.28 9.31 -1.96
CA MET A 559 -24.55 10.48 -2.44
C MET A 559 -25.33 11.77 -2.15
N ASP A 560 -24.63 12.76 -1.58
CA ASP A 560 -25.13 14.12 -1.37
C ASP A 560 -24.02 15.18 -1.52
N ASP A 561 -24.38 16.46 -1.40
CA ASP A 561 -23.47 17.59 -1.59
C ASP A 561 -22.34 17.68 -0.55
N SER A 562 -22.45 16.99 0.59
CA SER A 562 -21.41 16.97 1.62
C SER A 562 -20.12 16.26 1.17
N TYR A 563 -20.17 15.49 0.07
CA TYR A 563 -19.02 14.83 -0.55
C TYR A 563 -18.24 15.74 -1.50
N PHE A 564 -18.66 16.99 -1.72
CA PHE A 564 -17.89 17.97 -2.47
C PHE A 564 -17.21 19.00 -1.58
N VAL A 565 -15.95 19.32 -1.90
CA VAL A 565 -15.21 20.40 -1.20
C VAL A 565 -15.62 21.80 -1.67
N ASP A 566 -16.22 21.92 -2.85
CA ASP A 566 -16.65 23.18 -3.43
C ASP A 566 -18.13 23.39 -3.07
N ARG A 567 -18.46 24.46 -2.32
CA ARG A 567 -19.85 24.76 -1.91
C ARG A 567 -20.75 24.84 -3.14
N ALA A 568 -21.97 24.30 -3.03
CA ALA A 568 -23.00 24.50 -4.05
C ALA A 568 -23.16 26.00 -4.30
N HIS A 569 -23.11 26.40 -5.57
CA HIS A 569 -23.50 27.74 -5.96
C HIS A 569 -24.99 27.88 -5.63
N ASP A 570 -25.31 28.69 -4.63
CA ASP A 570 -26.69 29.00 -4.25
C ASP A 570 -27.24 29.98 -5.29
N PRO A 571 -28.15 29.55 -6.19
CA PRO A 571 -28.69 30.43 -7.21
C PRO A 571 -29.61 31.53 -6.62
N ASP A 572 -29.97 31.44 -5.34
CA ASP A 572 -30.83 32.42 -4.65
C ASP A 572 -30.05 33.48 -3.85
N ALA A 573 -28.71 33.42 -3.83
CA ALA A 573 -27.88 34.41 -3.14
C ALA A 573 -27.70 35.74 -3.92
N GLU A 574 -28.19 35.81 -5.16
CA GLU A 574 -28.33 37.04 -5.95
C GLU A 574 -29.81 37.35 -6.19
N SER A 575 -30.58 37.63 -5.12
CA SER A 575 -31.85 38.34 -5.23
C SER A 575 -32.11 39.30 -4.09
#